data_AF-A0A6P0DAX6-F1
#
_entry.id   AF-A0A6P0DAX6-F1
#
_cell.length_a   1.000
_cell.length_b   1.000
_cell.length_c   1.000
_cell.angle_alpha   90.00
_cell.angle_beta   90.00
_cell.angle_gamma   90.00
#
_symmetry.space_group_name_H-M   'P 1'
#
loop_
_entity.id
_entity.type
_entity.pdbx_description
1 polymer ?
#
loop_
_entity_poly.entity_id
_entity_poly.type
_entity_poly.pdbx_seq_one_letter_code
_entity_poly.pdbx_strand_id
1 'polypeptide(L)'
;MQTELGHIEPTAPSCVNGSGRFDDQYDFDNCQRNVENFKSEIESFVDCKLREINEADDEAEQAAEEARSKATEAQDVASKAKNEVERLSSDHSQAVNDFNTRAGN
;
A
#
# COMPACT_ATOMS: atom_id res chain seq x y z
N MET A 1 9.73 0.57 14.54
CA MET A 1 8.59 0.01 15.30
C MET A 1 7.42 0.96 15.08
N GLN A 2 6.54 0.62 14.15
CA GLN A 2 5.29 1.36 13.93
C GLN A 2 4.38 1.09 15.12
N THR A 3 3.90 2.14 15.75
CA THR A 3 2.92 2.10 16.83
C THR A 3 1.56 1.71 16.25
N GLU A 4 1.14 0.46 16.44
CA GLU A 4 -0.28 0.11 16.41
C GLU A 4 -0.98 0.84 17.57
N LEU A 5 -1.42 2.07 17.33
CA LEU A 5 -2.43 2.70 18.15
C LEU A 5 -3.77 2.04 17.81
N GLY A 6 -3.91 0.79 18.29
CA GLY A 6 -5.10 -0.02 18.12
C GLY A 6 -6.33 0.77 18.55
N HIS A 7 -7.12 1.19 17.58
CA HIS A 7 -8.43 1.79 17.82
C HIS A 7 -9.25 0.79 18.63
N ILE A 8 -9.77 1.23 19.77
CA ILE A 8 -10.53 0.36 20.68
C ILE A 8 -11.85 0.06 19.99
N GLU A 9 -12.09 -1.23 19.71
CA GLU A 9 -13.38 -1.68 19.21
C GLU A 9 -14.44 -1.42 20.28
N PRO A 10 -15.51 -0.67 19.96
CA PRO A 10 -16.53 -0.37 20.92
C PRO A 10 -17.29 -1.65 21.29
N THR A 11 -17.68 -1.77 22.55
CA THR A 11 -18.41 -2.95 23.04
C THR A 11 -19.87 -2.60 23.31
N ALA A 12 -20.78 -3.41 22.79
CA ALA A 12 -22.21 -3.19 22.97
C ALA A 12 -22.58 -3.17 24.48
N PRO A 13 -23.43 -2.22 24.92
CA PRO A 13 -23.89 -2.17 26.31
C PRO A 13 -24.57 -3.48 26.72
N SER A 14 -24.24 -4.03 27.89
CA SER A 14 -24.80 -5.31 28.34
C SER A 14 -26.34 -5.32 28.42
N CYS A 15 -26.95 -4.16 28.65
CA CYS A 15 -28.40 -4.00 28.74
C CYS A 15 -29.14 -4.34 27.42
N VAL A 16 -28.48 -4.31 26.25
CA VAL A 16 -29.12 -4.69 24.98
C VAL A 16 -29.23 -6.21 24.78
N ASN A 17 -28.45 -6.99 25.54
CA ASN A 17 -28.43 -8.45 25.46
C ASN A 17 -29.33 -9.12 26.50
N GLY A 18 -30.06 -8.33 27.32
CA GLY A 18 -30.97 -8.84 28.33
C GLY A 18 -32.24 -9.43 27.71
N SER A 19 -32.69 -10.60 28.20
CA SER A 19 -33.93 -11.25 27.76
C SER A 19 -35.19 -10.81 28.53
N GLY A 20 -35.07 -9.80 29.40
CA GLY A 20 -36.12 -9.28 30.28
C GLY A 20 -36.61 -7.89 29.87
N ARG A 21 -37.72 -7.46 30.47
CA ARG A 21 -38.11 -6.04 30.45
C ARG A 21 -37.18 -5.26 31.38
N PHE A 22 -37.01 -3.97 31.14
CA PHE A 22 -36.37 -3.09 32.11
C PHE A 22 -37.16 -3.11 33.43
N ASP A 23 -36.44 -3.14 34.55
CA ASP A 23 -37.04 -3.23 35.88
C ASP A 23 -37.73 -1.91 36.26
N ASP A 24 -37.20 -0.78 35.77
CA ASP A 24 -37.81 0.54 35.91
C ASP A 24 -37.39 1.53 34.80
N GLN A 25 -37.89 2.77 34.90
CA GLN A 25 -37.59 3.85 33.95
C GLN A 25 -36.13 4.29 33.98
N TYR A 26 -35.47 4.21 35.14
CA TYR A 26 -34.07 4.61 35.27
C TYR A 26 -33.16 3.65 34.50
N ASP A 27 -33.41 2.35 34.61
CA ASP A 27 -32.67 1.32 33.86
C ASP A 27 -32.85 1.48 32.35
N PHE A 28 -34.06 1.80 31.91
CA PHE A 28 -34.34 2.12 30.51
C PHE A 28 -33.55 3.36 30.05
N ASP A 29 -33.68 4.48 30.76
CA ASP A 29 -33.03 5.75 30.39
C ASP A 29 -31.49 5.62 30.40
N ASN A 30 -30.94 4.89 31.36
CA ASN A 30 -29.50 4.64 31.44
C ASN A 30 -29.03 3.75 30.29
N CYS A 31 -29.77 2.69 29.98
CA CYS A 31 -29.46 1.84 28.83
C CYS A 31 -29.53 2.63 27.52
N GLN A 32 -30.55 3.47 27.34
CA GLN A 32 -30.69 4.31 26.17
C GLN A 32 -29.47 5.21 25.98
N ARG A 33 -29.00 5.89 27.04
CA ARG A 33 -27.78 6.72 26.98
C ARG A 33 -26.54 5.90 26.60
N ASN A 34 -26.39 4.69 27.13
CA ASN A 34 -25.27 3.83 26.78
C ASN A 34 -25.32 3.39 25.32
N VAL A 35 -26.51 3.12 24.78
CA VAL A 35 -26.70 2.80 23.36
C VAL A 35 -26.38 4.01 22.47
N GLU A 36 -26.78 5.20 22.87
CA GLU A 36 -26.43 6.45 22.17
C GLU A 36 -24.92 6.69 22.17
N ASN A 37 -24.25 6.50 23.32
CA ASN A 37 -22.80 6.60 23.42
C ASN A 37 -22.11 5.55 22.54
N PHE A 38 -22.57 4.29 22.58
CA PHE A 38 -22.04 3.20 21.76
C PHE A 38 -22.11 3.52 20.25
N LYS A 39 -23.17 4.21 19.79
CA LYS A 39 -23.25 4.69 18.40
C LYS A 39 -22.10 5.64 18.06
N SER A 40 -21.83 6.63 18.92
CA SER A 40 -20.74 7.58 18.71
C SER A 40 -19.36 6.92 18.76
N GLU A 41 -19.19 5.89 19.60
CA GLU A 41 -17.96 5.11 19.64
C GLU A 41 -17.76 4.29 18.35
N ILE A 42 -18.84 3.70 17.79
CA ILE A 42 -18.81 3.03 16.47
C ILE A 42 -18.39 4.01 15.38
N GLU A 43 -19.02 5.18 15.30
CA GLU A 43 -18.69 6.19 14.29
C GLU A 43 -17.22 6.61 14.38
N SER A 44 -16.74 6.85 15.60
CA SER A 44 -15.34 7.18 15.85
C SER A 44 -14.39 6.06 15.44
N PHE A 45 -14.73 4.80 15.75
CA PHE A 45 -13.93 3.64 15.37
C PHE A 45 -13.86 3.44 13.84
N VAL A 46 -15.00 3.56 13.16
CA VAL A 46 -15.08 3.46 11.69
C VAL A 46 -14.27 4.55 11.02
N ASP A 47 -14.42 5.82 11.46
CA ASP A 47 -13.63 6.94 10.93
C ASP A 47 -12.12 6.69 11.10
N CYS A 48 -11.74 6.11 12.24
CA CYS A 48 -10.36 5.76 12.51
C CYS A 48 -9.84 4.67 11.58
N LYS A 49 -10.61 3.59 11.39
CA LYS A 49 -10.27 2.52 10.46
C LYS A 49 -10.20 3.00 9.01
N LEU A 50 -11.07 3.93 8.61
CA LEU A 50 -11.02 4.55 7.28
C LEU A 50 -9.73 5.36 7.09
N ARG A 51 -9.25 6.08 8.11
CA ARG A 51 -7.96 6.79 8.03
C ARG A 51 -6.80 5.81 7.90
N GLU A 52 -6.74 4.77 8.71
CA GLU A 52 -5.69 3.74 8.60
C GLU A 52 -5.67 3.10 7.20
N ILE A 53 -6.85 2.81 6.63
CA ILE A 53 -6.97 2.25 5.28
C ILE A 53 -6.44 3.24 4.24
N ASN A 54 -6.86 4.51 4.31
CA ASN A 54 -6.42 5.53 3.35
C ASN A 54 -4.91 5.78 3.44
N GLU A 55 -4.36 5.84 4.65
CA GLU A 55 -2.91 6.00 4.87
C GLU A 55 -2.14 4.81 4.27
N ALA A 56 -2.63 3.58 4.50
CA ALA A 56 -2.01 2.39 3.91
C ALA A 56 -2.13 2.35 2.38
N ASP A 57 -3.24 2.83 1.81
CA ASP A 57 -3.43 2.91 0.35
C ASP A 57 -2.51 3.96 -0.28
N ASP A 58 -2.40 5.15 0.34
CA ASP A 58 -1.49 6.21 -0.08
C ASP A 58 -0.02 5.77 -0.05
N GLU A 59 0.39 5.03 0.99
CA GLU A 59 1.73 4.45 1.10
C GLU A 59 1.98 3.39 0.01
N ALA A 60 0.99 2.54 -0.26
CA ALA A 60 1.09 1.51 -1.29
C ALA A 60 1.16 2.12 -2.71
N GLU A 61 0.40 3.18 -2.98
CA GLU A 61 0.42 3.90 -4.25
C GLU A 61 1.79 4.54 -4.49
N GLN A 62 2.32 5.27 -3.50
CA GLN A 62 3.64 5.89 -3.58
C GLN A 62 4.74 4.84 -3.86
N ALA A 63 4.72 3.72 -3.14
CA ALA A 63 5.68 2.64 -3.35
C ALA A 63 5.58 2.04 -4.77
N ALA A 64 4.36 1.91 -5.30
CA ALA A 64 4.13 1.40 -6.65
C ALA A 64 4.59 2.39 -7.73
N GLU A 65 4.39 3.68 -7.54
CA GLU A 65 4.90 4.73 -8.45
C GLU A 65 6.43 4.75 -8.46
N GLU A 66 7.08 4.71 -7.30
CA GLU A 66 8.54 4.63 -7.22
C GLU A 66 9.09 3.40 -7.94
N ALA A 67 8.47 2.24 -7.74
CA ALA A 67 8.87 1.00 -8.37
C ALA A 67 8.74 1.09 -9.91
N ARG A 68 7.64 1.68 -10.40
CA ARG A 68 7.43 1.92 -11.83
C ARG A 68 8.47 2.86 -12.42
N SER A 69 8.82 3.93 -11.72
CA SER A 69 9.87 4.87 -12.14
C SER A 69 11.22 4.18 -12.27
N LYS A 70 11.65 3.48 -11.21
CA LYS A 70 12.91 2.72 -11.18
C LYS A 70 12.98 1.65 -12.28
N ALA A 71 11.86 0.96 -12.55
CA ALA A 71 11.79 -0.03 -13.63
C ALA A 71 11.97 0.61 -15.02
N THR A 72 11.41 1.80 -15.24
CA THR A 72 11.55 2.55 -16.50
C THR A 72 13.00 3.00 -16.70
N GLU A 73 13.64 3.55 -15.67
CA GLU A 73 15.05 3.92 -15.72
C GLU A 73 15.96 2.72 -16.00
N ALA A 74 15.69 1.58 -15.35
CA ALA A 74 16.43 0.35 -15.59
C ALA A 74 16.27 -0.15 -17.05
N GLN A 75 15.06 -0.05 -17.61
CA GLN A 75 14.80 -0.40 -19.01
C GLN A 75 15.57 0.50 -19.98
N ASP A 76 15.63 1.81 -19.71
CA ASP A 76 16.38 2.76 -20.52
C ASP A 76 17.88 2.47 -20.49
N VAL A 77 18.43 2.18 -19.30
CA VAL A 77 19.83 1.80 -19.14
C VAL A 77 20.13 0.49 -19.88
N ALA A 78 19.28 -0.51 -19.73
CA ALA A 78 19.43 -1.79 -20.41
C ALA A 78 19.38 -1.63 -21.94
N SER A 79 18.49 -0.79 -22.45
CA SER A 79 18.36 -0.50 -23.89
C SER A 79 19.60 0.20 -24.43
N LYS A 80 20.11 1.20 -23.71
CA LYS A 80 21.37 1.89 -24.09
C LYS A 80 22.55 0.94 -24.08
N ALA A 81 22.69 0.12 -23.04
CA ALA A 81 23.76 -0.87 -22.94
C ALA A 81 23.69 -1.89 -24.09
N LYS A 82 22.49 -2.36 -24.44
CA LYS A 82 22.28 -3.26 -25.57
C LYS A 82 22.76 -2.63 -26.88
N ASN A 83 22.35 -1.40 -27.17
CA ASN A 83 22.74 -0.70 -28.40
C ASN A 83 24.26 -0.49 -28.48
N GLU A 84 24.92 -0.18 -27.36
CA GLU A 84 26.37 -0.01 -27.32
C GLU A 84 27.10 -1.36 -27.55
N VAL A 85 26.59 -2.45 -26.98
CA VAL A 85 27.13 -3.79 -27.24
C VAL A 85 26.99 -4.17 -28.71
N GLU A 86 25.83 -3.91 -29.33
CA GLU A 86 25.61 -4.15 -30.77
C GLU A 86 26.58 -3.33 -31.63
N ARG A 87 26.80 -2.06 -31.28
CA ARG A 87 27.76 -1.17 -31.95
C ARG A 87 29.19 -1.70 -31.85
N LEU A 88 29.64 -2.04 -30.63
CA LEU A 88 30.98 -2.59 -30.39
C LEU A 88 31.20 -3.92 -31.12
N SER A 89 30.18 -4.78 -31.19
CA SER A 89 30.22 -6.02 -31.95
C SER A 89 30.39 -5.79 -33.45
N SER A 90 29.72 -4.76 -33.99
CA SER A 90 29.87 -4.37 -35.40
C SER A 90 31.28 -3.83 -35.68
N ASP A 91 31.78 -2.92 -34.84
CA ASP A 91 33.13 -2.35 -34.95
C ASP A 91 34.20 -3.45 -34.90
N HIS A 92 34.04 -4.42 -33.98
CA HIS A 92 34.94 -5.57 -33.87
C HIS A 92 34.93 -6.41 -35.16
N SER A 93 33.74 -6.73 -35.68
CA SER A 93 33.60 -7.52 -36.91
C SER A 93 34.26 -6.82 -38.10
N GLN A 94 34.10 -5.50 -38.20
CA GLN A 94 34.76 -4.70 -39.23
C GLN A 94 36.29 -4.74 -39.09
N ALA A 95 36.81 -4.53 -37.89
CA ALA A 95 38.25 -4.58 -37.63
C ALA A 95 38.87 -5.95 -37.97
N VAL A 96 38.16 -7.05 -37.68
CA VAL A 96 38.58 -8.41 -38.04
C VAL A 96 38.61 -8.58 -39.56
N ASN A 97 37.60 -8.11 -40.28
CA ASN A 97 37.55 -8.20 -41.73
C ASN A 97 38.68 -7.39 -42.40
N ASP A 98 38.96 -6.19 -41.90
CA ASP A 98 40.05 -5.34 -42.38
C ASP A 98 41.42 -6.01 -42.16
N PHE A 99 41.62 -6.62 -40.98
CA PHE A 99 42.83 -7.38 -40.68
C PHE A 99 43.02 -8.56 -41.66
N ASN A 100 41.99 -9.39 -41.84
CA ASN A 100 42.04 -10.54 -42.73
C ASN A 100 42.31 -10.13 -44.19
N THR A 101 41.73 -9.01 -44.63
CA THR A 101 41.96 -8.45 -45.98
C THR A 101 43.41 -8.01 -46.18
N ARG A 102 44.04 -7.44 -45.14
CA ARG A 102 45.46 -7.04 -45.19
C ARG A 102 46.41 -8.23 -45.13
N ALA A 103 46.04 -9.30 -44.43
CA ALA A 103 46.88 -10.50 -44.29
C ALA A 103 46.82 -11.42 -45.53
N GLY A 104 45.77 -11.31 -46.35
CA GLY A 104 45.57 -12.09 -47.57
C GLY A 104 46.07 -11.44 -48.88
N ASN A 105 46.56 -10.20 -48.82
CA ASN A 105 47.32 -9.54 -49.89
C ASN A 105 48.81 -9.52 -49.54
#